data_AF-A0A1C6IPX7-F1
#
_entry.id   AF-A0A1C6IPX7-F1
#
_cell.length_a   1.000
_cell.length_b   1.000
_cell.length_c   1.000
_cell.angle_alpha   90.00
_cell.angle_beta   90.00
_cell.angle_gamma   90.00
#
_symmetry.space_group_name_H-M   'P 1'
#
loop_
_entity.id
_entity.type
_entity.pdbx_description
1 polymer ?
#
loop_
_entity_poly.entity_id
_entity_poly.type
_entity_poly.pdbx_seq_one_letter_code
_entity_poly.pdbx_strand_id
1 'polypeptide(L)'
;MEIKYNVQAPPKKAFNGGAKSEEVKAIEDFLTSGNAKNMCFEYGTEKEAKTKLSTVSSHKRKWNEKNPKKYDAYRVGNCIYIVRLTGKKG
;
A
#
# COMPACT_ATOMS: atom_id res chain seq x y z
N MET A 1 3.44 -35.02 -6.56
CA MET A 1 3.62 -33.69 -7.18
C MET A 1 4.20 -33.92 -8.56
N GLU A 2 3.57 -33.43 -9.62
CA GLU A 2 4.03 -33.64 -11.00
C GLU A 2 4.30 -32.27 -11.62
N ILE A 3 5.53 -32.05 -12.06
CA ILE A 3 5.99 -30.79 -12.66
C ILE A 3 6.14 -31.03 -14.16
N LYS A 4 5.46 -30.23 -14.98
CA LYS A 4 5.48 -30.33 -16.46
C LYS A 4 6.16 -29.11 -17.06
N TYR A 5 7.00 -29.35 -18.06
CA TYR A 5 7.71 -28.32 -18.83
C TYR A 5 7.08 -28.17 -20.23
N ASN A 6 7.31 -27.03 -20.88
CA ASN A 6 6.87 -26.74 -22.26
C ASN A 6 5.34 -26.80 -22.49
N VAL A 7 4.55 -26.51 -21.46
CA VAL A 7 3.09 -26.43 -21.60
C VAL A 7 2.68 -25.13 -22.29
N GLN A 8 1.67 -25.19 -23.14
CA GLN A 8 1.06 -23.98 -23.71
C GLN A 8 0.41 -23.18 -22.58
N ALA A 9 0.97 -22.00 -22.29
CA ALA A 9 0.43 -21.14 -21.25
C ALA A 9 -0.96 -20.63 -21.69
N PRO A 10 -2.02 -20.82 -20.87
CA PRO A 10 -3.32 -20.26 -21.18
C PRO A 10 -3.23 -18.72 -21.26
N PRO A 11 -4.10 -18.07 -22.04
CA PRO A 11 -4.12 -16.62 -22.13
C PRO A 11 -4.30 -16.03 -20.73
N LYS A 12 -3.36 -15.17 -20.33
CA LYS A 12 -3.44 -14.46 -19.05
C LYS A 12 -4.72 -13.62 -19.07
N LYS A 13 -5.66 -13.88 -18.15
CA LYS A 13 -6.75 -12.93 -17.89
C LYS A 13 -6.11 -11.56 -17.63
N ALA A 14 -6.57 -10.55 -18.36
CA ALA A 14 -6.13 -9.18 -18.14
C ALA A 14 -6.31 -8.86 -16.65
N PHE A 15 -5.19 -8.56 -15.99
CA PHE A 15 -5.20 -8.19 -14.58
C PHE A 15 -5.85 -6.81 -14.48
N ASN A 16 -7.10 -6.74 -14.05
CA ASN A 16 -7.83 -5.49 -13.77
C ASN A 16 -7.24 -4.68 -12.59
N GLY A 17 -6.00 -4.95 -12.16
CA GLY A 17 -5.33 -4.22 -11.08
C GLY A 17 -4.87 -2.81 -11.46
N GLY A 18 -5.51 -2.17 -12.45
CA GLY A 18 -5.33 -0.76 -12.78
C GLY A 18 -6.14 0.18 -11.89
N ALA A 19 -7.20 -0.31 -11.22
CA ALA A 19 -7.96 0.51 -10.29
C ALA A 19 -7.16 0.72 -9.00
N LYS A 20 -6.67 1.95 -8.79
CA LYS A 20 -6.08 2.36 -7.50
C LYS A 20 -7.10 2.11 -6.39
N SER A 21 -6.70 1.38 -5.35
CA SER A 21 -7.55 1.15 -4.19
C SER A 21 -7.87 2.48 -3.50
N GLU A 22 -9.01 2.55 -2.81
CA GLU A 22 -9.43 3.78 -2.13
C GLU A 22 -8.39 4.23 -1.09
N GLU A 23 -7.73 3.27 -0.43
CA GLU A 23 -6.64 3.57 0.50
C GLU A 23 -5.46 4.27 -0.18
N VAL A 24 -5.08 3.84 -1.39
CA VAL A 24 -3.99 4.47 -2.13
C VAL A 24 -4.35 5.90 -2.51
N LYS A 25 -5.59 6.14 -2.96
CA LYS A 25 -6.06 7.49 -3.27
C LYS A 25 -6.06 8.38 -2.03
N ALA A 26 -6.57 7.88 -0.90
CA ALA A 26 -6.58 8.60 0.37
C ALA A 26 -5.15 8.90 0.86
N ILE A 27 -4.20 7.96 0.70
CA ILE A 27 -2.78 8.20 1.02
C ILE A 27 -2.20 9.28 0.12
N GLU A 28 -2.42 9.22 -1.19
CA GLU A 28 -1.91 10.24 -2.12
C GLU A 28 -2.45 11.63 -1.77
N ASP A 29 -3.75 11.76 -1.53
CA ASP A 29 -4.39 13.02 -1.10
C ASP A 29 -3.90 13.50 0.28
N PHE A 30 -3.75 12.57 1.23
CA PHE A 30 -3.14 12.85 2.52
C PHE A 30 -1.70 13.36 2.37
N LEU A 31 -0.90 12.87 1.42
CA LEU A 31 0.49 13.30 1.25
C LEU A 31 0.62 14.63 0.51
N THR A 32 -0.36 14.99 -0.34
CA THR A 32 -0.37 16.25 -1.10
C THR A 32 -1.00 17.40 -0.34
N SER A 33 -2.09 17.17 0.42
CA SER A 33 -2.88 18.20 1.12
C SER A 33 -2.14 18.95 2.23
N GLY A 34 -1.02 18.42 2.75
CA GLY A 34 -0.15 19.14 3.68
C GLY A 34 -0.68 19.32 5.12
N ASN A 35 -1.99 19.16 5.38
CA ASN A 35 -2.62 19.61 6.62
C ASN A 35 -2.54 18.65 7.82
N ALA A 36 -2.49 17.33 7.60
CA ALA A 36 -2.51 16.35 8.69
C ALA A 36 -1.15 15.65 8.87
N LYS A 37 -0.76 15.37 10.12
CA LYS A 37 0.51 14.73 10.46
C LYS A 37 0.49 13.21 10.21
N ASN A 38 -0.61 12.56 10.58
CA ASN A 38 -0.83 11.12 10.53
C ASN A 38 -2.24 10.82 10.00
N MET A 39 -2.42 9.63 9.45
CA MET A 39 -3.72 9.08 9.03
C MET A 39 -3.84 7.62 9.51
N CYS A 40 -5.07 7.14 9.72
CA CYS A 40 -5.35 5.76 10.11
C CYS A 40 -6.50 5.18 9.28
N PHE A 41 -6.37 3.93 8.85
CA PHE A 41 -7.44 3.12 8.30
C PHE A 41 -7.82 2.05 9.31
N GLU A 42 -9.06 2.09 9.80
CA GLU A 42 -9.61 1.06 10.67
C GLU A 42 -10.45 0.09 9.85
N TYR A 43 -10.25 -1.21 10.08
CA TYR A 43 -10.96 -2.28 9.40
C TYR A 43 -11.81 -3.08 10.38
N GLY A 44 -12.81 -3.80 9.87
CA GLY A 44 -13.66 -4.65 10.71
C GLY A 44 -12.89 -5.81 11.35
N THR A 45 -11.79 -6.26 10.74
CA THR A 45 -10.97 -7.36 11.27
C THR A 45 -9.47 -7.15 11.09
N GLU A 46 -8.68 -7.79 11.95
CA GLU A 46 -7.23 -7.85 11.83
C GLU A 46 -6.74 -8.47 10.51
N LYS A 47 -7.46 -9.48 10.02
CA LYS A 47 -7.11 -10.19 8.78
C LYS A 47 -7.24 -9.27 7.55
N GLU A 48 -8.28 -8.44 7.55
CA GLU A 48 -8.50 -7.44 6.52
C GLU A 48 -7.39 -6.39 6.55
N ALA A 49 -7.08 -5.83 7.71
CA ALA A 49 -5.98 -4.89 7.89
C ALA A 49 -4.64 -5.47 7.43
N LYS A 50 -4.34 -6.74 7.75
CA LYS A 50 -3.11 -7.42 7.27
C LYS A 50 -3.06 -7.53 5.75
N THR A 51 -4.19 -7.86 5.11
CA THR A 51 -4.27 -8.00 3.65
C THR A 51 -4.06 -6.65 2.96
N LYS A 52 -4.67 -5.59 3.50
CA LYS A 52 -4.57 -4.22 2.97
C LYS A 52 -3.20 -3.59 3.22
N LEU A 53 -2.54 -3.93 4.32
CA LEU A 53 -1.17 -3.48 4.61
C LEU A 53 -0.19 -3.88 3.50
N SER A 54 -0.34 -5.06 2.88
CA SER A 54 0.49 -5.49 1.75
C SER A 54 0.38 -4.54 0.55
N THR A 55 -0.85 -4.07 0.25
CA THR A 55 -1.12 -3.09 -0.81
C THR A 55 -0.51 -1.73 -0.45
N VAL A 56 -0.74 -1.25 0.77
CA VAL A 56 -0.18 0.01 1.28
C VAL A 56 1.35 -0.01 1.27
N SER A 57 1.97 -1.11 1.70
CA SER A 57 3.43 -1.26 1.74
C SER A 57 4.04 -1.24 0.33
N SER A 58 3.39 -1.90 -0.62
CA SER A 58 3.80 -1.88 -2.04
C SER A 58 3.72 -0.47 -2.62
N HIS A 59 2.67 0.28 -2.28
CA HIS A 59 2.54 1.69 -2.65
C HIS A 59 3.62 2.55 -1.97
N LYS A 60 3.85 2.38 -0.66
CA LYS A 60 4.87 3.09 0.13
C LYS A 60 6.24 3.02 -0.52
N ARG A 61 6.66 1.81 -0.90
CA ARG A 61 7.94 1.61 -1.58
C ARG A 61 8.04 2.46 -2.86
N LYS A 62 7.07 2.33 -3.77
CA LYS A 62 7.05 3.06 -5.05
C LYS A 62 6.98 4.58 -4.85
N TRP A 63 6.19 5.04 -3.88
CA TRP A 63 6.06 6.46 -3.56
C TRP A 63 7.36 7.03 -3.01
N ASN A 64 7.97 6.36 -2.03
CA ASN A 64 9.20 6.81 -1.37
C ASN A 64 10.43 6.77 -2.27
N GLU A 65 10.44 5.94 -3.32
CA GLU A 65 11.47 5.93 -4.36
C GLU A 65 11.39 7.16 -5.26
N LYS A 66 10.18 7.68 -5.52
CA LYS A 66 9.94 8.75 -6.50
C LYS A 66 9.74 10.14 -5.90
N ASN A 67 9.32 10.22 -4.63
CA ASN A 67 8.90 11.46 -4.01
C ASN A 67 9.81 11.83 -2.82
N PRO A 68 10.16 13.12 -2.66
CA PRO A 68 10.94 13.58 -1.52
C PRO A 68 10.14 13.52 -0.20
N LYS A 69 8.82 13.73 -0.27
CA LYS A 69 7.90 13.64 0.88
C LYS A 69 7.53 12.17 1.12
N LYS A 70 8.38 11.49 1.89
CA LYS A 70 8.22 10.07 2.22
C LYS A 70 7.23 9.87 3.37
N TYR A 71 6.76 8.64 3.50
CA TYR A 71 5.93 8.22 4.63
C TYR A 71 6.26 6.79 5.08
N ASP A 72 5.87 6.48 6.30
CA ASP A 72 5.88 5.12 6.82
C ASP A 72 4.47 4.59 7.05
N ALA A 73 4.34 3.27 7.00
CA ALA A 73 3.08 2.57 7.19
C ALA A 73 3.28 1.31 8.02
N TYR A 74 2.49 1.15 9.08
CA TYR A 74 2.51 0.00 9.97
C TYR A 74 1.09 -0.31 10.48
N ARG A 75 0.88 -1.53 10.97
CA ARG A 75 -0.41 -2.00 11.49
C ARG A 75 -0.34 -2.20 13.00
N VAL A 76 -1.40 -1.83 13.70
CA VAL A 76 -1.67 -2.20 15.09
C VAL A 76 -3.09 -2.77 15.15
N GLY A 77 -3.22 -4.06 15.45
CA GLY A 77 -4.53 -4.75 15.42
C GLY A 77 -5.23 -4.62 14.06
N ASN A 78 -6.47 -4.13 14.08
CA ASN A 78 -7.30 -3.88 12.90
C ASN A 78 -7.04 -2.51 12.23
N CYS A 79 -6.04 -1.76 12.68
CA CYS A 79 -5.74 -0.42 12.18
C CYS A 79 -4.42 -0.36 11.41
N ILE A 80 -4.39 0.37 10.30
CA ILE A 80 -3.18 0.72 9.55
C ILE A 80 -2.91 2.21 9.72
N TYR A 81 -1.74 2.55 10.23
CA TYR A 81 -1.29 3.93 10.42
C TYR A 81 -0.37 4.35 9.29
N ILE A 82 -0.57 5.57 8.81
CA ILE A 82 0.24 6.25 7.80
C ILE A 82 0.85 7.49 8.46
N VAL A 83 2.17 7.53 8.54
CA VAL A 83 2.93 8.59 9.23
C VAL A 83 3.84 9.27 8.24
N ARG A 84 3.75 10.59 8.13
CA ARG A 84 4.69 11.34 7.27
C ARG A 84 6.10 11.28 7.87
N LEU A 85 7.07 10.94 7.05
CA LEU A 85 8.47 11.00 7.42
C LEU A 85 8.95 12.43 7.16
N THR A 86 8.78 13.30 8.14
CA THR A 86 9.50 14.58 8.16
C THR A 86 10.96 14.25 8.39
N GLY A 87 11.83 14.55 7.42
CA GLY A 87 13.25 14.29 7.54
C GLY A 87 13.81 14.99 8.77
N LYS A 88 13.94 14.27 9.89
CA LYS A 88 15.00 14.57 10.83
C LYS A 88 16.28 14.23 10.09
N LYS A 89 16.92 15.27 9.56
CA LYS A 89 18.37 15.27 9.36
C LYS A 89 18.96 14.92 10.73
N GLY A 90 19.36 13.66 10.90
CA GLY A 90 20.49 13.35 11.77
C GLY A 90 21.76 13.81 11.08
#